data_AF-A0AA42M7X6-F1
#
_entry.id   AF-A0AA42M7X6-F1
#
_cell.length_a   1.000
_cell.length_b   1.000
_cell.length_c   1.000
_cell.angle_alpha   90.00
_cell.angle_beta   90.00
_cell.angle_gamma   90.00
#
_symmetry.space_group_name_H-M   'P 1'
#
loop_
_entity.id
_entity.type
_entity.pdbx_description
1 polymer ?
#
loop_
_entity_poly.entity_id
_entity_poly.type
_entity_poly.pdbx_seq_one_letter_code
_entity_poly.pdbx_strand_id
1 'polypeptide(L)'
;MRWGNVLLVNSNPVALEVQKMYSLTLVQNQNQYGVVGGAVNLPHVLTNIGNTADRYTLGLVQSSTDNFDLSNVKVYADRDKNGLPDNTEDLLVGSIELNAGQSLAVVLVGSISTNVSFNQLSSLDLIY
;
A
#
# COMPACT_ATOMS: atom_id res chain seq x y z
N MET A 1 -49.79 32.99 -37.22
CA MET A 1 -49.31 31.76 -36.56
C MET A 1 -47.87 31.53 -37.01
N ARG A 2 -46.89 31.71 -36.12
CA ARG A 2 -45.46 31.64 -36.45
C ARG A 2 -44.97 30.24 -36.07
N TRP A 3 -44.63 29.42 -37.07
CA TRP A 3 -44.15 28.07 -36.86
C TRP A 3 -42.72 28.12 -36.31
N GLY A 4 -42.56 27.75 -35.03
CA GLY A 4 -41.26 27.58 -34.40
C GLY A 4 -40.51 26.43 -35.06
N ASN A 5 -39.31 26.71 -35.56
CA ASN A 5 -38.42 25.69 -36.09
C ASN A 5 -37.81 24.97 -34.89
N VAL A 6 -38.08 23.67 -34.72
CA VAL A 6 -37.43 22.86 -33.70
C VAL A 6 -36.05 22.49 -34.23
N LEU A 7 -35.02 23.20 -33.76
CA LEU A 7 -33.63 22.86 -34.05
C LEU A 7 -33.29 21.60 -33.24
N LEU A 8 -33.25 20.45 -33.91
CA LEU A 8 -32.75 19.23 -33.31
C LEU A 8 -31.23 19.38 -33.17
N VAL A 9 -30.75 19.64 -31.96
CA VAL A 9 -29.32 19.63 -31.67
C VAL A 9 -28.92 18.18 -31.45
N ASN A 10 -28.21 17.62 -32.42
CA ASN A 10 -27.64 16.29 -32.31
C ASN A 10 -26.40 16.41 -31.41
N SER A 11 -26.55 16.22 -30.09
CA SER A 11 -25.39 16.07 -29.20
C SER A 11 -24.63 14.82 -29.63
N ASN A 12 -23.42 14.99 -30.15
CA ASN A 12 -22.51 13.87 -30.38
C ASN A 12 -22.02 13.39 -29.00
N PRO A 13 -22.35 12.17 -28.53
CA PRO A 13 -21.80 11.68 -27.29
C PRO A 13 -20.30 11.43 -27.47
N VAL A 14 -19.46 12.14 -26.70
CA VAL A 14 -18.06 11.75 -26.52
C VAL A 14 -18.04 10.57 -25.57
N ALA A 15 -17.76 9.38 -26.10
CA ALA A 15 -17.38 8.24 -25.29
C ALA A 15 -15.89 8.37 -24.97
N LEU A 16 -15.57 8.79 -23.74
CA LEU A 16 -14.23 8.66 -23.19
C LEU A 16 -14.07 7.20 -22.76
N GLU A 17 -13.47 6.38 -23.62
CA GLU A 17 -12.97 5.07 -23.19
C GLU A 17 -11.69 5.31 -22.39
N VAL A 18 -11.82 5.52 -21.08
CA VAL A 18 -10.65 5.58 -20.21
C VAL A 18 -10.14 4.14 -20.08
N GLN A 19 -8.97 3.86 -20.67
CA GLN A 19 -8.29 2.58 -20.47
C GLN A 19 -8.15 2.28 -18.98
N LYS A 20 -8.31 1.01 -18.60
CA LYS A 20 -8.04 0.59 -17.22
C LYS A 20 -6.58 0.92 -16.91
N MET A 21 -6.35 1.77 -15.93
CA MET A 21 -5.03 2.08 -15.42
C MET A 21 -4.91 1.43 -14.05
N TYR A 22 -3.94 0.54 -13.90
CA TYR A 22 -3.55 -0.05 -12.64
C TYR A 22 -2.33 0.71 -12.14
N SER A 23 -2.43 1.32 -10.97
CA SER A 23 -1.31 2.03 -10.40
C SER A 23 -1.52 2.14 -8.89
N LEU A 24 -0.49 1.74 -8.13
CA LEU A 24 -0.48 1.83 -6.68
C LEU A 24 0.66 2.77 -6.28
N THR A 25 0.49 3.48 -5.18
CA THR A 25 1.57 4.23 -4.53
C THR A 25 1.73 3.74 -3.10
N LEU A 26 2.97 3.51 -2.71
CA LEU A 26 3.38 3.19 -1.36
C LEU A 26 4.04 4.42 -0.74
N VAL A 27 3.46 4.93 0.34
CA VAL A 27 4.12 5.96 1.17
C VAL A 27 4.76 5.27 2.36
N GLN A 28 6.09 5.33 2.44
CA GLN A 28 6.92 4.80 3.53
C GLN A 28 7.23 5.91 4.54
N ASN A 29 7.24 5.61 5.85
CA ASN A 29 7.81 6.51 6.85
C ASN A 29 9.21 6.00 7.23
N GLN A 30 10.25 6.63 6.67
CA GLN A 30 11.52 5.98 6.31
C GLN A 30 12.59 5.86 7.41
N ASN A 31 12.27 6.05 8.68
CA ASN A 31 13.22 5.74 9.75
C ASN A 31 12.51 5.45 11.07
N GLN A 32 12.62 4.21 11.54
CA GLN A 32 12.15 3.77 12.86
C GLN A 32 13.33 3.23 13.65
N TYR A 33 13.43 3.64 14.91
CA TYR A 33 14.43 3.11 15.83
C TYR A 33 13.85 1.90 16.55
N GLY A 34 14.51 0.75 16.43
CA GLY A 34 14.15 -0.45 17.16
C GLY A 34 15.19 -0.79 18.23
N VAL A 35 14.76 -1.55 19.23
CA VAL A 35 15.65 -2.10 20.26
C VAL A 35 16.11 -3.49 19.82
N VAL A 36 17.38 -3.83 20.09
CA VAL A 36 17.91 -5.18 19.84
C VAL A 36 17.08 -6.23 20.59
N GLY A 37 16.61 -7.26 19.88
CA GLY A 37 15.69 -8.27 20.43
C GLY A 37 14.22 -7.84 20.50
N GLY A 38 13.91 -6.59 20.11
CA GLY A 38 12.56 -6.05 20.09
C GLY A 38 11.86 -6.19 18.74
N ALA A 39 10.56 -5.92 18.74
CA ALA A 39 9.77 -5.75 17.54
C ALA A 39 9.89 -4.30 17.02
N VAL A 40 9.82 -4.15 15.69
CA VAL A 40 9.73 -2.86 15.01
C VAL A 40 8.44 -2.82 14.19
N ASN A 41 7.76 -1.67 14.24
CA ASN A 41 6.53 -1.41 13.53
C ASN A 41 6.79 -0.36 12.44
N LEU A 42 6.50 -0.69 11.20
CA LEU A 42 6.72 0.16 10.04
C LEU A 42 5.36 0.47 9.38
N PRO A 43 4.70 1.58 9.73
CA PRO A 43 3.43 1.96 9.12
C PRO A 43 3.63 2.43 7.68
N HIS A 44 2.72 2.00 6.81
CA HIS A 44 2.69 2.27 5.38
C HIS A 44 1.27 2.52 4.91
N VAL A 45 1.13 3.23 3.79
CA VAL A 45 -0.17 3.43 3.15
C VAL A 45 -0.11 3.00 1.69
N LEU A 46 -0.95 2.04 1.33
CA LEU A 46 -1.19 1.57 -0.02
C LEU A 46 -2.36 2.36 -0.60
N THR A 47 -2.21 2.97 -1.77
CA THR A 47 -3.30 3.70 -2.43
C THR A 47 -3.43 3.28 -3.88
N ASN A 48 -4.60 2.78 -4.28
CA ASN A 48 -4.91 2.52 -5.68
C ASN A 48 -5.24 3.84 -6.38
N ILE A 49 -4.29 4.37 -7.14
CA ILE A 49 -4.44 5.58 -7.95
C ILE A 49 -4.97 5.28 -9.36
N GLY A 50 -5.29 4.01 -9.64
CA GLY A 50 -5.99 3.57 -10.83
C GLY A 50 -7.45 4.02 -10.87
N ASN A 51 -8.08 3.81 -12.03
CA ASN A 51 -9.49 4.15 -12.29
C ASN A 51 -10.45 2.95 -12.15
N THR A 52 -9.96 1.81 -11.68
CA THR A 52 -10.71 0.56 -11.52
C THR A 52 -10.28 -0.15 -10.24
N ALA A 53 -11.20 -0.92 -9.66
CA ALA A 53 -10.88 -1.80 -8.53
C ALA A 53 -9.87 -2.87 -8.96
N ASP A 54 -8.87 -3.09 -8.12
CA ASP A 54 -7.77 -3.99 -8.41
C ASP A 54 -7.38 -4.80 -7.18
N ARG A 55 -6.69 -5.90 -7.42
CA ARG A 55 -6.27 -6.87 -6.42
C ARG A 55 -4.76 -6.93 -6.37
N TYR A 56 -4.20 -6.55 -5.23
CA TYR A 56 -2.77 -6.49 -4.97
C TYR A 56 -2.34 -7.68 -4.11
N THR A 57 -1.21 -8.28 -4.46
CA THR A 57 -0.58 -9.34 -3.65
C THR A 57 0.68 -8.75 -3.04
N LEU A 58 0.73 -8.67 -1.72
CA LEU A 58 1.88 -8.05 -1.06
C LEU A 58 3.06 -9.02 -1.01
N GLY A 59 4.26 -8.46 -1.14
CA GLY A 59 5.52 -9.16 -0.91
C GLY A 59 6.48 -8.29 -0.13
N LEU A 60 7.53 -8.91 0.39
CA LEU A 60 8.59 -8.22 1.12
C LEU A 60 9.93 -8.55 0.49
N VAL A 61 10.77 -7.54 0.35
CA VAL A 61 12.15 -7.69 -0.11
C VAL A 61 13.06 -7.05 0.92
N GLN A 62 14.00 -7.84 1.45
CA GLN A 62 15.06 -7.32 2.32
C GLN A 62 16.31 -7.05 1.49
N SER A 63 17.02 -5.99 1.84
CA SER A 63 18.22 -5.59 1.12
C SER A 63 19.39 -6.50 1.47
N SER A 64 20.03 -7.09 0.47
CA SER A 64 21.24 -7.90 0.69
C SER A 64 22.50 -7.07 0.97
N THR A 65 22.40 -5.73 0.96
CA THR A 65 23.56 -4.82 1.13
C THR A 65 23.52 -4.02 2.43
N ASP A 66 22.56 -4.31 3.32
CA ASP A 66 22.45 -3.67 4.63
C ASP A 66 23.23 -4.47 5.70
N ASN A 67 23.07 -4.10 6.98
CA ASN A 67 23.80 -4.76 8.06
C ASN A 67 23.12 -6.03 8.58
N PHE A 68 21.79 -6.14 8.47
CA PHE A 68 21.01 -7.26 8.97
C PHE A 68 19.59 -7.28 8.41
N ASP A 69 19.00 -8.47 8.41
CA ASP A 69 17.61 -8.71 8.06
C ASP A 69 16.70 -8.78 9.30
N LEU A 70 15.50 -8.24 9.18
CA LEU A 70 14.40 -8.48 10.12
C LEU A 70 13.89 -9.92 9.99
N SER A 71 13.53 -10.49 11.13
CA SER A 71 12.96 -11.84 11.23
C SER A 71 11.46 -11.79 11.54
N ASN A 72 10.73 -12.85 11.20
CA ASN A 72 9.28 -12.98 11.45
C ASN A 72 8.47 -11.78 10.95
N VAL A 73 8.86 -11.22 9.80
CA VAL A 73 8.19 -10.04 9.25
C VAL A 73 6.82 -10.43 8.73
N LYS A 74 5.80 -9.71 9.19
CA LYS A 74 4.39 -9.88 8.80
C LYS A 74 3.76 -8.53 8.51
N VAL A 75 2.67 -8.53 7.74
CA VAL A 75 1.96 -7.29 7.38
C VAL A 75 0.53 -7.36 7.85
N TYR A 76 0.08 -6.34 8.58
CA TYR A 76 -1.27 -6.27 9.12
C TYR A 76 -1.97 -5.00 8.69
N ALA A 77 -3.29 -4.98 8.77
CA ALA A 77 -4.05 -3.74 8.56
C ALA A 77 -3.92 -2.82 9.78
N ASP A 78 -3.75 -1.52 9.52
CA ASP A 78 -3.72 -0.44 10.51
C ASP A 78 -4.77 0.59 10.07
N ARG A 79 -6.03 0.34 10.40
CA ARG A 79 -7.17 1.14 9.92
C ARG A 79 -7.29 2.45 10.67
N ASP A 80 -6.88 2.49 11.94
CA ASP A 80 -6.88 3.70 12.75
C ASP A 80 -5.60 4.55 12.60
N LYS A 81 -4.59 4.03 11.88
CA LYS A 81 -3.32 4.69 11.54
C LYS A 81 -2.48 5.01 12.78
N ASN A 82 -2.57 4.17 13.81
CA ASN A 82 -1.83 4.35 15.05
C ASN A 82 -0.42 3.71 15.01
N GLY A 83 -0.07 3.00 13.92
CA GLY A 83 1.21 2.31 13.77
C GLY A 83 1.28 0.94 14.44
N LEU A 84 0.15 0.40 14.90
CA LEU A 84 0.01 -0.91 15.51
C LEU A 84 -0.96 -1.76 14.68
N PRO A 85 -0.79 -3.09 14.69
CA PRO A 85 -1.68 -3.97 13.98
C PRO A 85 -3.05 -4.01 14.66
N ASP A 86 -4.11 -3.69 13.91
CA ASP A 86 -5.50 -3.76 14.40
C ASP A 86 -6.01 -5.21 14.46
N ASN A 87 -5.40 -6.08 13.66
CA ASN A 87 -5.78 -7.49 13.54
C ASN A 87 -4.55 -8.41 13.47
N THR A 88 -4.80 -9.72 13.46
CA THR A 88 -3.76 -10.76 13.39
C THR A 88 -3.73 -11.47 12.04
N GLU A 89 -4.50 -10.96 11.06
CA GLU A 89 -4.55 -11.49 9.70
C GLU A 89 -3.35 -10.98 8.91
N ASP A 90 -2.45 -11.90 8.56
CA ASP A 90 -1.26 -11.57 7.78
C ASP A 90 -1.63 -11.33 6.31
N LEU A 91 -1.48 -10.10 5.87
CA LEU A 91 -1.79 -9.65 4.52
C LEU A 91 -0.77 -10.12 3.47
N LEU A 92 0.35 -10.74 3.88
CA LEU A 92 1.32 -11.34 2.95
C LEU A 92 0.84 -12.66 2.33
N VAL A 93 -0.03 -13.38 3.02
CA VAL A 93 -0.47 -14.72 2.59
C VAL A 93 -1.74 -14.69 1.75
N GLY A 94 -2.18 -13.49 1.33
CA GLY A 94 -3.42 -13.30 0.60
C GLY A 94 -3.35 -12.14 -0.40
N SER A 95 -4.53 -11.65 -0.76
CA SER A 95 -4.68 -10.56 -1.71
C SER A 95 -5.61 -9.49 -1.17
N ILE A 96 -5.25 -8.23 -1.40
CA ILE A 96 -6.01 -7.07 -0.94
C ILE A 96 -6.74 -6.48 -2.14
N GLU A 97 -8.03 -6.25 -2.01
CA GLU A 97 -8.81 -5.55 -3.02
C GLU A 97 -8.95 -4.08 -2.62
N LEU A 98 -8.54 -3.18 -3.53
CA LEU A 98 -8.69 -1.74 -3.37
C LEU A 98 -9.49 -1.17 -4.54
N ASN A 99 -10.58 -0.48 -4.24
CA ASN A 99 -11.32 0.28 -5.24
C ASN A 99 -10.47 1.45 -5.78
N ALA A 100 -10.86 1.99 -6.93
CA ALA A 100 -10.24 3.18 -7.50
C ALA A 100 -10.24 4.34 -6.49
N GLY A 101 -9.07 4.91 -6.22
CA GLY A 101 -8.87 5.97 -5.23
C GLY A 101 -8.90 5.52 -3.77
N GLN A 102 -9.06 4.22 -3.49
CA GLN A 102 -9.07 3.72 -2.13
C GLN A 102 -7.65 3.58 -1.57
N SER A 103 -7.49 3.95 -0.31
CA SER A 103 -6.27 3.71 0.46
C SER A 103 -6.50 2.68 1.56
N LEU A 104 -5.48 1.87 1.83
CA LEU A 104 -5.39 0.99 2.99
C LEU A 104 -4.08 1.29 3.72
N ALA A 105 -4.18 1.62 5.00
CA ALA A 105 -3.03 1.70 5.87
C ALA A 105 -2.71 0.31 6.41
N VAL A 106 -1.42 -0.03 6.38
CA VAL A 106 -0.88 -1.32 6.80
C VAL A 106 0.36 -1.08 7.66
N VAL A 107 0.65 -2.00 8.54
CA VAL A 107 1.83 -1.96 9.39
C VAL A 107 2.61 -3.25 9.21
N LEU A 108 3.90 -3.13 8.91
CA LEU A 108 4.81 -4.26 8.91
C LEU A 108 5.35 -4.41 10.32
N VAL A 109 5.30 -5.62 10.85
CA VAL A 109 5.85 -5.96 12.16
C VAL A 109 6.95 -6.97 11.95
N GLY A 110 8.18 -6.58 12.28
CA GLY A 110 9.38 -7.42 12.19
C GLY A 110 10.12 -7.48 13.52
N SER A 111 10.97 -8.49 13.70
CA SER A 111 11.77 -8.67 14.91
C SER A 111 13.26 -8.47 14.61
N ILE A 112 13.91 -7.64 15.41
CA ILE A 112 15.35 -7.40 15.35
C ILE A 112 16.06 -8.51 16.15
N SER A 113 16.96 -9.24 15.51
CA SER A 113 17.73 -10.31 16.16
C SER A 113 18.58 -9.78 17.32
N THR A 114 18.75 -10.56 18.39
CA THR A 114 19.58 -10.18 19.55
C THR A 114 21.08 -10.12 19.23
N ASN A 115 21.48 -10.61 18.05
CA ASN A 115 22.86 -10.57 17.58
C ASN A 115 23.20 -9.28 16.81
N VAL A 116 22.21 -8.41 16.59
CA VAL A 116 22.39 -7.12 15.93
C VAL A 116 23.08 -6.16 16.90
N SER A 117 24.13 -5.51 16.42
CA SER A 117 24.88 -4.50 17.16
C SER A 117 24.23 -3.12 17.07
N PHE A 118 24.57 -2.24 18.02
CA PHE A 118 24.10 -0.85 17.99
C PHE A 118 24.50 -0.13 16.69
N ASN A 119 23.63 0.75 16.19
CA ASN A 119 23.84 1.55 14.97
C ASN A 119 23.98 0.73 13.67
N GLN A 120 23.40 -0.48 13.63
CA GLN A 120 23.23 -1.23 12.39
C GLN A 120 21.92 -0.81 11.70
N LEU A 121 21.94 -0.79 10.37
CA LEU A 121 20.79 -0.44 9.54
C LEU A 121 20.27 -1.68 8.81
N SER A 122 18.95 -1.73 8.67
CA SER A 122 18.24 -2.71 7.86
C SER A 122 17.30 -1.97 6.91
N SER A 123 17.15 -2.48 5.69
CA SER A 123 16.26 -1.95 4.67
C SER A 123 15.30 -3.04 4.22
N LEU A 124 14.02 -2.74 4.37
CA LEU A 124 12.92 -3.63 4.03
C LEU A 124 11.94 -2.87 3.13
N ASP A 125 11.66 -3.43 1.96
CA ASP A 125 10.72 -2.88 1.01
C ASP A 125 9.45 -3.74 0.94
N LEU A 126 8.30 -3.07 0.98
CA LEU A 126 6.99 -3.66 0.67
C LEU A 126 6.75 -3.52 -0.84
N ILE A 127 6.48 -4.65 -1.50
CA ILE A 127 6.17 -4.74 -2.94
C ILE A 127 4.74 -5.26 -3.13
N TYR A 128 4.15 -5.03 -4.31
CA TYR A 128 2.75 -5.31 -4.63
C TYR A 128 2.52 -5.67 -6.10
#